data_AF-A0AAU8FY80-F1
#
_entry.id   AF-A0AAU8FY80-F1
#
_cell.length_a   1.000
_cell.length_b   1.000
_cell.length_c   1.000
_cell.angle_alpha   90.00
_cell.angle_beta   90.00
_cell.angle_gamma   90.00
#
_symmetry.space_group_name_H-M   'P 1'
#
loop_
_entity.id
_entity.type
_entity.pdbx_description
1 polymer ?
#
loop_
_entity_poly.entity_id
_entity_poly.type
_entity_poly.pdbx_seq_one_letter_code
_entity_poly.pdbx_strand_id
1 'polypeptide(L)'
;MIQIDPTLLTAGAAGITALGTVAGVFIGRRKDRESANVEARRVDTEDWRAVTDALRTDLTAAREENALTRGRVDVVERERALDAAWIVLLRDHIYRGSPPPPPARPTSL
;
A
#
# COMPACT_ATOMS: atom_id res chain seq x y z
N MET A 1 16.85 -54.49 -58.56
CA MET A 1 17.47 -54.50 -57.22
C MET A 1 18.11 -53.14 -57.02
N ILE A 2 17.42 -52.20 -56.34
CA ILE A 2 17.90 -50.82 -56.18
C ILE A 2 18.86 -50.81 -54.98
N GLN A 3 20.14 -50.66 -55.26
CA GLN A 3 21.20 -50.59 -54.25
C GLN A 3 21.25 -49.14 -53.75
N ILE A 4 20.54 -48.86 -52.64
CA ILE A 4 20.57 -47.54 -52.00
C ILE A 4 21.90 -47.41 -51.26
N ASP A 5 22.67 -46.38 -51.61
CA ASP A 5 24.00 -46.14 -51.04
C ASP A 5 23.89 -45.76 -49.55
N PRO A 6 24.50 -46.53 -48.61
CA PRO A 6 24.40 -46.27 -47.17
C PRO A 6 25.02 -44.92 -46.77
N THR A 7 25.91 -44.38 -47.60
CA THR A 7 26.50 -43.05 -47.40
C THR A 7 25.47 -41.93 -47.58
N LEU A 8 24.54 -42.06 -48.54
CA LEU A 8 23.44 -41.12 -48.76
C LEU A 8 22.42 -41.14 -47.62
N LEU A 9 22.13 -42.32 -47.06
CA LEU A 9 21.26 -42.46 -45.88
C LEU A 9 21.88 -41.85 -44.63
N THR A 10 23.19 -42.02 -44.44
CA THR A 10 23.91 -41.50 -43.27
C THR A 10 24.08 -39.97 -43.36
N ALA A 11 24.37 -39.44 -44.55
CA ALA A 11 24.42 -38.00 -44.80
C ALA A 11 23.04 -37.33 -44.62
N GLY A 12 21.96 -37.98 -45.09
CA GLY A 12 20.60 -37.51 -44.88
C GLY A 12 20.18 -37.49 -43.42
N ALA A 13 20.51 -38.55 -42.66
CA ALA A 13 20.22 -38.64 -41.23
C ALA A 13 20.99 -37.59 -40.42
N ALA A 14 22.29 -37.41 -40.69
CA ALA A 14 23.12 -36.41 -40.02
C ALA A 14 22.63 -34.98 -40.27
N GLY A 15 22.19 -34.67 -41.49
CA GLY A 15 21.61 -33.37 -41.84
C GLY A 15 20.32 -33.06 -41.06
N ILE A 16 19.42 -34.04 -40.92
CA ILE A 16 18.17 -33.89 -40.19
C ILE A 16 18.42 -33.71 -38.68
N THR A 17 19.34 -34.48 -38.09
CA THR A 17 19.67 -34.36 -36.66
C THR A 17 20.34 -33.01 -36.36
N ALA A 18 21.28 -32.55 -37.21
CA ALA A 18 21.90 -31.24 -37.04
C ALA A 18 20.88 -30.09 -37.09
N LEU A 19 19.96 -30.12 -38.06
CA LEU A 19 18.89 -29.13 -38.18
C LEU A 19 17.92 -29.17 -37.00
N GLY A 20 17.52 -30.36 -36.54
CA GLY A 20 16.65 -30.52 -35.38
C GLY A 20 17.29 -30.00 -34.09
N THR A 21 18.59 -30.21 -33.91
CA THR A 21 19.33 -29.73 -32.74
C THR A 21 19.46 -28.20 -32.74
N VAL A 22 19.76 -27.61 -33.90
CA VAL A 22 19.82 -26.14 -34.05
C VAL A 22 18.44 -25.52 -33.82
N ALA A 23 17.38 -26.08 -34.39
CA ALA A 23 16.01 -25.60 -34.17
C ALA A 23 15.60 -25.72 -32.70
N GLY A 24 15.92 -26.83 -32.03
CA GLY A 24 15.66 -27.04 -30.61
C GLY A 24 16.37 -26.03 -29.71
N VAL A 25 17.64 -25.72 -29.99
CA VAL A 25 18.41 -24.70 -29.25
C VAL A 25 17.83 -23.30 -29.44
N PHE A 26 17.39 -22.95 -30.65
CA PHE A 26 16.76 -21.66 -30.91
C PHE A 26 15.38 -21.52 -30.23
N ILE A 27 14.58 -22.58 -30.21
CA ILE A 27 13.28 -22.59 -29.53
C ILE A 27 13.46 -22.56 -28.00
N GLY A 28 14.40 -23.32 -27.45
CA GLY A 28 14.72 -23.30 -26.02
C GLY A 28 15.14 -21.91 -25.54
N ARG A 29 16.08 -21.27 -26.25
CA ARG A 29 16.54 -19.90 -25.93
C ARG A 29 15.42 -18.86 -25.96
N ARG A 30 14.41 -19.03 -26.83
CA ARG A 30 13.24 -18.13 -26.87
C ARG A 30 12.35 -18.34 -25.64
N LYS A 31 12.09 -19.60 -25.28
CA LYS A 31 11.26 -19.95 -24.13
C LYS A 31 11.90 -19.56 -22.79
N ASP A 32 13.23 -19.63 -22.68
CA ASP A 32 13.96 -19.19 -21.49
C ASP A 32 13.88 -17.68 -21.31
N ARG A 33 14.01 -16.90 -22.39
CA ARG A 33 13.83 -15.44 -22.36
C ARG A 33 12.41 -15.04 -22.00
N GLU A 34 11.42 -15.75 -22.54
CA GLU A 34 10.01 -15.47 -22.27
C GLU A 34 9.65 -15.79 -20.81
N SER A 35 10.15 -16.91 -20.29
CA SER A 35 10.01 -17.27 -18.87
C SER A 35 10.69 -16.25 -17.95
N ALA A 36 11.91 -15.81 -18.29
CA ALA A 36 12.63 -14.79 -17.53
C ALA A 36 11.91 -13.44 -17.51
N ASN A 37 11.32 -13.02 -18.63
CA ASN A 37 10.55 -11.78 -18.71
C ASN A 37 9.24 -11.85 -17.92
N VAL A 38 8.56 -12.99 -17.91
CA VAL A 38 7.35 -13.20 -17.12
C VAL A 38 7.68 -13.17 -15.63
N GLU A 39 8.77 -13.83 -15.22
CA GLU A 39 9.20 -13.84 -13.83
C GLU A 39 9.62 -12.45 -13.36
N ALA A 40 10.40 -11.71 -14.17
CA ALA A 40 10.76 -10.33 -13.85
C ALA A 40 9.54 -9.41 -13.70
N ARG A 41 8.51 -9.57 -14.54
CA ARG A 41 7.26 -8.80 -14.41
C ARG A 41 6.45 -9.19 -13.18
N ARG A 42 6.46 -10.46 -12.78
CA ARG A 42 5.79 -10.93 -11.56
C ARG A 42 6.44 -10.35 -10.31
N VAL A 43 7.78 -10.40 -10.24
CA VAL A 43 8.55 -9.81 -9.12
C VAL A 43 8.27 -8.31 -9.00
N ASP A 44 8.32 -7.56 -10.11
CA ASP A 44 7.99 -6.13 -10.12
C ASP A 44 6.55 -5.89 -9.61
N THR A 45 5.59 -6.72 -10.03
CA THR A 45 4.19 -6.61 -9.57
C THR A 45 4.02 -6.95 -8.08
N GLU A 46 4.75 -7.93 -7.56
CA GLU A 46 4.73 -8.31 -6.15
C GLU A 46 5.36 -7.22 -5.26
N ASP A 47 6.46 -6.61 -5.71
CA ASP A 47 7.09 -5.48 -5.02
C ASP A 47 6.15 -4.27 -4.96
N TRP A 48 5.51 -3.91 -6.07
CA TRP A 48 4.50 -2.82 -6.07
C TRP A 48 3.29 -3.12 -5.21
N ARG A 49 2.89 -4.39 -5.14
CA ARG A 49 1.81 -4.82 -4.25
C ARG A 49 2.19 -4.65 -2.78
N ALA A 50 3.39 -5.08 -2.39
CA ALA A 50 3.91 -4.89 -1.03
C ALA A 50 3.99 -3.40 -0.66
N VAL A 51 4.49 -2.56 -1.55
CA VAL A 51 4.52 -1.10 -1.35
C VAL A 51 3.11 -0.52 -1.20
N THR A 52 2.17 -0.95 -2.04
CA THR A 52 0.79 -0.47 -1.98
C THR A 52 0.10 -0.89 -0.68
N ASP A 53 0.32 -2.12 -0.24
CA ASP A 53 -0.24 -2.65 1.01
C ASP A 53 0.36 -1.94 2.24
N ALA A 54 1.67 -1.63 2.22
CA ALA A 54 2.32 -0.81 3.24
C ALA A 54 1.73 0.60 3.29
N LEU A 55 1.64 1.28 2.14
CA LEU A 55 1.05 2.63 2.04
C LEU A 55 -0.41 2.66 2.48
N ARG A 56 -1.17 1.60 2.18
CA ARG A 56 -2.56 1.47 2.64
C ARG A 56 -2.63 1.36 4.15
N THR A 57 -1.75 0.58 4.76
CA THR A 57 -1.65 0.41 6.21
C THR A 57 -1.27 1.72 6.90
N ASP A 58 -0.29 2.44 6.37
CA ASP A 58 0.14 3.74 6.88
C ASP A 58 -0.97 4.78 6.78
N LEU A 59 -1.69 4.81 5.66
CA LEU A 59 -2.83 5.70 5.46
C LEU A 59 -3.96 5.40 6.47
N THR A 60 -4.24 4.13 6.76
CA THR A 60 -5.24 3.76 7.77
C THR A 60 -4.81 4.19 9.18
N ALA A 61 -3.55 3.94 9.55
CA ALA A 61 -3.02 4.35 10.85
C ALA A 61 -3.05 5.88 11.03
N ALA A 62 -2.63 6.63 10.00
CA ALA A 62 -2.65 8.09 10.02
C ALA A 62 -4.09 8.64 10.14
N ARG A 63 -5.08 8.00 9.52
CA ARG A 63 -6.49 8.38 9.65
C ARG A 63 -7.03 8.15 11.06
N GLU A 64 -6.67 7.04 11.69
CA GLU A 64 -7.04 6.73 13.07
C GLU A 64 -6.42 7.73 14.05
N GLU A 65 -5.13 8.03 13.89
CA GLU A 65 -4.44 9.04 14.71
C GLU A 65 -5.07 10.43 14.55
N ASN A 66 -5.42 10.80 13.31
CA ASN A 66 -6.07 12.08 13.04
C ASN A 66 -7.46 12.15 13.71
N ALA A 67 -8.24 11.06 13.65
CA ALA A 67 -9.54 10.98 14.29
C ALA A 67 -9.43 11.10 15.83
N LEU A 68 -8.47 10.41 16.44
CA LEU A 68 -8.19 10.52 17.86
C LEU A 68 -7.77 11.95 18.26
N THR A 69 -6.89 12.56 17.46
CA THR A 69 -6.41 13.91 17.71
C THR A 69 -7.54 14.94 17.60
N ARG A 70 -8.39 14.83 16.58
CA ARG A 70 -9.59 15.66 16.44
C ARG A 70 -10.52 15.51 17.63
N GLY A 71 -10.81 14.28 18.06
CA GLY A 71 -11.64 14.05 19.25
C GLY A 71 -11.05 14.70 20.51
N ARG A 72 -9.72 14.68 20.69
CA ARG A 72 -9.05 15.38 21.80
C ARG A 72 -9.19 16.90 21.70
N VAL A 73 -9.07 17.46 20.50
CA VAL A 73 -9.25 18.89 20.26
C VAL A 73 -10.68 19.31 20.56
N ASP A 74 -11.68 18.57 20.07
CA ASP A 74 -13.10 18.87 20.29
C ASP A 74 -13.45 18.91 21.80
N VAL A 75 -12.91 17.98 22.59
CA VAL A 75 -13.09 17.97 24.04
C VAL A 75 -12.46 19.20 24.68
N VAL A 76 -11.23 19.55 24.30
CA VAL A 76 -10.53 20.73 24.85
C VAL A 76 -11.23 22.03 24.46
N GLU A 77 -11.73 22.14 23.22
CA GLU A 77 -12.48 23.30 22.76
C GLU A 77 -13.80 23.45 23.51
N ARG A 78 -14.51 22.34 23.77
CA ARG A 78 -15.72 22.34 24.60
C ARG A 78 -15.42 22.82 26.02
N GLU A 79 -14.38 22.29 26.67
CA GLU A 79 -13.98 22.72 28.02
C GLU A 79 -13.59 24.19 28.06
N ARG A 80 -12.84 24.67 27.05
CA ARG A 80 -12.50 26.10 26.91
C ARG A 80 -13.73 26.99 26.79
N ALA A 81 -14.72 26.56 26.04
CA ALA A 81 -15.95 27.34 25.86
C ALA A 81 -16.80 27.36 27.14
N LEU A 82 -16.85 26.26 27.90
CA LEU A 82 -17.45 26.23 29.24
C LEU A 82 -16.73 27.16 30.22
N ASP A 83 -15.39 27.16 30.21
CA ASP A 83 -14.58 28.05 31.05
C ASP A 83 -14.77 29.51 30.68
N ALA A 84 -14.84 29.83 29.38
CA ALA A 84 -15.11 31.19 28.92
C ALA A 84 -16.48 31.69 29.42
N ALA A 85 -17.52 30.85 29.33
CA ALA A 85 -18.84 31.16 29.87
C ALA A 85 -18.81 31.35 31.39
N TRP A 86 -18.08 30.50 32.11
CA TRP A 86 -17.94 30.60 33.56
C TRP A 86 -17.21 31.88 33.98
N ILE A 87 -16.15 32.27 33.28
CA ILE A 87 -15.42 33.52 33.53
C ILE A 87 -16.35 34.73 33.39
N VAL A 88 -17.24 34.73 32.40
CA VAL A 88 -18.24 35.80 32.24
C VAL A 88 -19.19 35.86 33.44
N LEU A 89 -19.68 34.71 33.91
CA LEU A 89 -20.53 34.63 35.11
C LEU A 89 -19.81 35.10 36.37
N LEU A 90 -18.56 34.69 36.57
CA LEU A 90 -17.74 35.12 37.69
C LEU A 90 -17.50 36.63 37.66
N ARG A 91 -17.20 37.17 36.48
CA ARG A 91 -16.98 38.61 36.30
C ARG A 91 -18.24 39.40 36.66
N ASP A 92 -19.42 38.97 36.21
CA ASP A 92 -20.70 39.59 36.56
C ASP A 92 -21.00 39.50 38.07
N HIS A 93 -20.77 38.34 38.69
CA HIS A 93 -20.92 38.14 40.13
C HIS A 93 -20.05 39.10 40.97
N ILE A 94 -18.79 39.28 40.55
CA ILE A 94 -17.83 40.22 41.19
C ILE A 94 -18.31 41.66 41.01
N TYR A 95 -18.71 42.07 39.80
CA TYR A 95 -19.20 43.44 39.58
C TYR A 95 -20.45 43.77 40.38
N ARG A 96 -21.32 42.79 40.61
CA ARG A 96 -22.53 42.96 41.43
C ARG A 96 -22.23 42.97 42.94
N GLY A 97 -20.98 42.70 43.36
CA GLY A 97 -20.62 42.61 44.77
C GLY A 97 -21.41 41.53 45.52
N SER A 98 -21.81 40.46 44.82
CA SER A 98 -22.59 39.39 45.44
C SER A 98 -21.73 38.66 46.49
N PRO A 99 -22.27 38.34 47.67
CA PRO A 99 -21.53 37.61 48.68
C PRO A 99 -21.25 36.17 48.20
N PRO A 100 -20.19 35.53 48.70
CA PRO A 100 -19.90 34.12 48.40
C PRO A 100 -21.07 33.21 48.81
N PRO A 101 -21.24 32.04 48.14
CA PRO A 101 -20.31 31.41 47.20
C PRO A 101 -20.43 31.90 45.75
N PRO A 102 -19.37 31.75 44.93
CA PRO A 102 -19.40 32.08 43.52
C PRO A 102 -20.37 31.18 42.72
N PRO A 103 -20.80 31.62 41.53
CA PRO A 103 -21.64 30.81 40.64
C PRO A 103 -20.93 29.52 40.23
N ALA A 104 -21.71 28.44 40.12
CA ALA A 104 -21.22 27.14 39.67
C ALA A 104 -20.77 27.18 38.20
N ARG A 105 -19.76 26.36 37.87
CA ARG A 105 -19.30 26.18 36.49
C ARG A 105 -20.43 25.56 35.66
N PRO A 106 -20.73 26.09 34.45
CA PRO A 106 -21.66 25.46 33.53
C PRO A 106 -21.15 24.08 33.12
N THR A 107 -22.06 23.12 32.96
CA THR A 107 -21.76 21.76 32.49
C THR A 107 -22.18 21.53 31.04
N SER A 108 -22.85 22.51 30.43
CA SER A 108 -23.33 22.52 29.06
C SER A 108 -23.32 23.94 28.49
N LEU A 109 -23.15 24.06 27.17
CA LEU A 109 -23.32 25.29 26.39
C LEU A 109 -24.65 25.29 25.66
#